data_AF-A0A5S3YJN7-F1
#
_entry.id   AF-A0A5S3YJN7-F1
#
_cell.length_a   1.000
_cell.length_b   1.000
_cell.length_c   1.000
_cell.angle_alpha   90.00
_cell.angle_beta   90.00
_cell.angle_gamma   90.00
#
_symmetry.space_group_name_H-M   'P 1'
#
loop_
_entity.id
_entity.type
_entity.pdbx_description
1 polymer ?
#
loop_
_entity_poly.entity_id
_entity_poly.type
_entity_poly.pdbx_seq_one_letter_code
_entity_poly.pdbx_strand_id
1 'polypeptide(L)' 'VSVGSRVEVSFANRRLVAMVVALKSNSQVPENKMKPITHIIDNEPVLSAQHIAFLRFTAQYYCHPLGETLFTALPG' A
#
# COMPACT_ATOMS: atom_id res chain seq x y z
N VAL A 1 -11.38 4.46 -0.94
CA VAL A 1 -10.08 4.18 -0.28
C VAL A 1 -9.16 5.37 -0.49
N SER A 2 -8.36 5.73 0.51
CA SER A 2 -7.40 6.85 0.47
C SER A 2 -5.95 6.36 0.48
N VAL A 3 -5.05 7.20 0.00
CA VAL A 3 -3.60 6.98 0.14
C VAL A 3 -3.24 6.95 1.62
N GLY A 4 -2.47 5.95 2.04
CA GLY A 4 -2.07 5.71 3.42
C GLY A 4 -2.98 4.78 4.22
N SER A 5 -4.09 4.33 3.63
CA SER A 5 -4.97 3.33 4.26
C SER A 5 -4.44 1.91 4.04
N ARG A 6 -4.67 1.04 5.03
CA ARG A 6 -4.48 -0.40 4.90
C ARG A 6 -5.71 -1.05 4.25
N VAL A 7 -5.46 -2.03 3.40
CA VAL A 7 -6.48 -2.80 2.69
C VAL A 7 -6.14 -4.28 2.73
N GLU A 8 -7.16 -5.13 2.76
CA GLU A 8 -7.00 -6.56 2.53
C GLU A 8 -7.14 -6.85 1.03
N VAL A 9 -6.21 -7.62 0.49
CA VAL A 9 -6.21 -8.04 -0.93
C VAL A 9 -5.91 -9.53 -1.05
N SER A 10 -6.41 -10.15 -2.13
CA SER A 10 -6.00 -11.50 -2.51
C SER A 10 -4.69 -11.46 -3.30
N PHE A 11 -3.68 -12.18 -2.85
CA PHE A 11 -2.39 -12.31 -3.55
C PHE A 11 -2.01 -13.79 -3.64
N ALA A 12 -1.95 -14.32 -4.87
CA ALA A 12 -1.92 -15.75 -5.12
C ALA A 12 -3.05 -16.47 -4.33
N ASN A 13 -2.69 -17.45 -3.49
CA ASN A 13 -3.63 -18.27 -2.70
C ASN A 13 -3.79 -17.77 -1.25
N ARG A 14 -3.38 -16.54 -0.94
CA ARG A 14 -3.44 -15.97 0.42
C ARG A 14 -4.08 -14.58 0.43
N ARG A 15 -4.62 -14.18 1.58
CA ARG A 15 -5.02 -12.80 1.86
C ARG A 15 -3.88 -12.09 2.57
N LEU A 16 -3.63 -10.85 2.19
CA LEU A 16 -2.58 -10.03 2.77
C LEU A 16 -3.12 -8.64 3.09
N VAL A 17 -2.58 -8.04 4.14
CA VAL A 17 -2.71 -6.60 4.37
C VAL A 17 -1.72 -5.89 3.46
N ALA A 18 -2.19 -4.91 2.70
CA ALA A 18 -1.41 -4.05 1.84
C ALA A 18 -1.69 -2.57 2.17
N MET A 19 -0.78 -1.69 1.75
CA MET A 19 -0.92 -0.25 1.95
C MET A 19 -1.12 0.47 0.62
N VAL A 20 -2.11 1.37 0.56
CA VAL A 20 -2.36 2.19 -0.62
C VAL A 20 -1.36 3.34 -0.69
N VAL A 21 -0.41 3.30 -1.62
CA VAL A 21 0.63 4.33 -1.74
C VAL A 21 0.30 5.43 -2.76
N ALA A 22 -0.61 5.15 -3.69
CA ALA A 22 -1.05 6.08 -4.72
C ALA A 22 -2.40 5.63 -5.30
N LEU A 23 -3.17 6.58 -5.85
CA LEU A 23 -4.36 6.31 -6.65
C LEU A 23 -4.08 6.76 -8.08
N LYS A 24 -4.40 5.90 -9.04
CA LYS A 24 -4.24 6.18 -10.47
C LYS A 24 -5.50 5.75 -11.20
N SER A 25 -5.95 6.56 -12.15
CA SER A 25 -7.11 6.25 -12.99
C SER A 25 -6.80 5.24 -14.10
N ASN A 26 -5.51 5.08 -14.42
CA ASN A 26 -5.05 4.24 -15.53
C ASN A 26 -4.00 3.23 -15.04
N SER A 27 -4.01 2.05 -15.66
CA SER A 27 -3.06 0.96 -15.40
C SER A 27 -2.53 0.40 -16.71
N GLN A 28 -1.26 -0.02 -16.71
CA GLN A 28 -0.69 -0.81 -17.82
C GLN A 28 -1.17 -2.27 -17.77
N VAL A 29 -1.75 -2.70 -16.64
CA VAL A 29 -2.34 -4.03 -16.48
C VAL A 29 -3.79 -3.98 -16.96
N PRO A 30 -4.22 -4.90 -17.85
CA PRO A 30 -5.62 -4.99 -18.28
C PRO A 30 -6.59 -5.15 -17.11
N GLU A 31 -7.75 -4.49 -17.18
CA GLU A 31 -8.75 -4.50 -16.10
C GLU A 31 -9.19 -5.91 -15.69
N ASN A 32 -9.35 -6.81 -16.64
CA ASN A 32 -9.75 -8.21 -16.39
C ASN A 32 -8.70 -9.05 -15.65
N LYS A 33 -7.45 -8.57 -15.55
CA LYS A 33 -6.37 -9.21 -14.77
C LYS A 33 -6.17 -8.55 -13.40
N MET A 34 -6.79 -7.41 -13.15
CA MET A 34 -6.72 -6.73 -11.86
C MET A 34 -7.76 -7.30 -10.91
N LYS A 35 -7.30 -7.79 -9.76
CA LYS A 35 -8.19 -8.24 -8.69
C LYS A 35 -8.65 -7.03 -7.86
N PRO A 36 -9.92 -6.97 -7.43
CA PRO A 36 -10.40 -5.90 -6.58
C PRO A 36 -9.82 -5.98 -5.17
N ILE A 37 -9.86 -4.85 -4.44
CA ILE A 37 -9.63 -4.83 -3.00
C ILE A 37 -10.72 -5.67 -2.31
N THR A 38 -10.33 -6.54 -1.39
CA THR A 38 -11.27 -7.42 -0.66
C THR A 38 -11.93 -6.68 0.49
N HIS A 39 -11.16 -5.89 1.24
CA HIS A 39 -11.68 -5.10 2.36
C HIS A 39 -10.83 -3.84 2.60
N ILE A 40 -11.46 -2.75 3.03
CA ILE A 40 -10.76 -1.54 3.49
C ILE A 40 -10.72 -1.61 5.02
N ILE A 41 -9.53 -1.64 5.61
CA ILE A 41 -9.36 -1.89 7.06
C ILE A 41 -9.58 -0.61 7.86
N ASP A 42 -9.07 0.52 7.35
CA ASP A 42 -9.10 1.79 8.07
C ASP A 42 -10.15 2.74 7.48
N ASN A 43 -10.91 3.41 8.35
CA ASN A 43 -11.82 4.49 7.95
C ASN A 43 -11.06 5.74 7.46
N GLU A 44 -9.89 5.99 8.03
CA GLU A 44 -8.99 7.10 7.71
C GLU A 44 -7.57 6.61 7.44
N PRO A 45 -6.75 7.32 6.66
CA PRO A 45 -5.39 6.86 6.36
C PRO A 45 -4.49 6.90 7.60
N VAL A 46 -3.87 5.76 7.91
CA VAL A 46 -2.92 5.64 9.05
C VAL A 46 -1.59 6.33 8.76
N LEU A 47 -1.22 6.48 7.48
CA LEU A 47 -0.07 7.27 7.07
C LEU A 47 -0.50 8.47 6.22
N SER A 48 0.03 9.65 6.54
CA SER A 48 -0.15 10.83 5.70
C SER A 48 0.66 10.71 4.40
N ALA A 49 0.33 11.53 3.40
CA ALA A 49 1.13 11.63 2.17
C ALA A 49 2.60 12.01 2.46
N GLN A 50 2.84 12.84 3.49
CA GLN A 50 4.19 13.21 3.92
C GLN A 50 4.96 12.02 4.50
N HIS A 51 4.33 11.19 5.33
CA HIS A 51 4.94 9.96 5.84
C HIS A 51 5.34 9.03 4.70
N ILE A 52 4.45 8.80 3.74
CA ILE A 52 4.73 7.92 2.59
C ILE A 52 5.85 8.49 1.71
N ALA A 53 5.92 9.81 1.53
CA ALA A 53 7.02 10.44 0.82
C ALA A 53 8.36 10.24 1.51
N PHE A 54 8.40 10.45 2.83
CA PHE A 54 9.59 10.22 3.64
C PHE A 54 10.03 8.74 3.63
N LEU A 55 9.11 7.81 3.89
CA LEU A 55 9.41 6.37 3.93
C LEU A 55 9.84 5.82 2.56
N ARG A 56 9.33 6.41 1.47
CA ARG A 56 9.80 6.09 0.11
C ARG A 56 11.22 6.57 -0.12
N PHE A 57 11.54 7.78 0.33
CA PHE A 57 12.92 8.28 0.29
C PHE A 57 13.86 7.38 1.10
N THR A 58 13.51 7.03 2.34
CA THR A 58 14.36 6.18 3.18
C THR A 58 14.53 4.78 2.59
N ALA A 59 13.45 4.16 2.09
CA ALA A 59 13.52 2.87 1.40
C ALA A 59 14.47 2.90 0.20
N GLN A 60 14.37 3.94 -0.64
CA GLN A 60 15.25 4.13 -1.79
C GLN A 60 16.70 4.38 -1.36
N TYR A 61 16.92 5.22 -0.35
CA TYR A 61 18.24 5.60 0.11
C TYR A 61 19.01 4.43 0.75
N TYR A 62 18.32 3.60 1.53
CA TYR A 62 18.90 2.45 2.21
C TYR A 62 18.75 1.14 1.43
N CYS A 63 18.34 1.20 0.16
CA CYS A 63 18.11 0.01 -0.69
C CYS A 63 17.21 -1.05 -0.02
N HIS A 64 16.20 -0.61 0.74
CA HIS A 64 15.27 -1.46 1.47
C HIS A 64 13.92 -1.56 0.73
N PRO A 65 13.23 -2.72 0.75
CA PRO A 65 11.92 -2.84 0.10
C PRO A 65 10.89 -1.87 0.70
N LEU A 66 10.24 -1.07 -0.16
CA LEU A 66 9.26 -0.07 0.27
C LEU A 66 8.12 -0.69 1.09
N GLY A 67 7.62 -1.86 0.67
CA GLY A 67 6.55 -2.55 1.39
C GLY A 67 6.92 -2.82 2.84
N GLU A 68 8.10 -3.41 3.07
CA GLU A 68 8.58 -3.66 4.43
C GLU A 68 8.86 -2.36 5.19
N THR A 69 9.46 -1.35 4.56
CA THR A 69 9.69 -0.04 5.20
C THR A 69 8.39 0.60 5.70
N LEU A 70 7.31 0.52 4.94
CA LEU A 70 6.00 1.05 5.32
C LEU A 70 5.39 0.32 6.52
N PHE A 71 5.48 -1.02 6.55
CA PHE A 71 4.94 -1.81 7.64
C PHE A 71 5.78 -1.75 8.91
N THR A 72 7.11 -1.68 8.80
CA THR A 72 8.01 -1.49 9.95
C THR A 72 7.80 -0.15 10.65
N ALA A 73 7.31 0.87 9.94
CA ALA A 73 6.99 2.17 10.53
C ALA A 73 5.70 2.17 11.38
N LEU A 74 4.87 1.12 11.28
CA LEU A 74 3.63 1.01 12.05
C LEU A 74 3.86 0.23 13.35
N PRO A 75 3.08 0.51 14.42
CA PRO A 75 3.03 -0.35 15.59
C PRO A 75 2.59 -1.77 15.22
N GLY A 76 3.20 -2.76 15.88
CA GLY A 76 2.88 -4.18 15.75
C GLY A 76 1.59 -4.58 16.44
#